data_AF-A0A0M3QFJ1-F1
#
_entry.id   AF-A0A0M3QFJ1-F1
#
_cell.length_a   1.000
_cell.length_b   1.000
_cell.length_c   1.000
_cell.angle_alpha   90.00
_cell.angle_beta   90.00
_cell.angle_gamma   90.00
#
_symmetry.space_group_name_H-M   'P 1'
#
loop_
_entity.id
_entity.type
_entity.pdbx_description
1 polymer ?
#
loop_
_entity_poly.entity_id
_entity_poly.type
_entity_poly.pdbx_seq_one_letter_code
_entity_poly.pdbx_strand_id
1 'polypeptide(L)' 'MNNLTGQPAIPFALFDSNGVEHRLEDYRGSWLLLMFHRHLG' A
#
# COMPACT_ATOMS: atom_id res chain seq x y z
N MET A 1 -2.92 19.32 -10.90
CA MET A 1 -3.08 17.94 -10.41
C MET A 1 -2.01 17.09 -11.08
N ASN A 2 -1.04 16.56 -10.32
CA ASN A 2 0.03 15.75 -10.91
C ASN A 2 -0.49 14.34 -11.21
N ASN A 3 -0.34 13.88 -12.45
CA ASN A 3 -0.57 12.49 -12.81
C ASN A 3 0.63 11.65 -12.34
N LEU A 4 0.39 10.65 -11.50
CA LEU A 4 1.44 9.77 -10.95
C LEU A 4 1.44 8.37 -11.58
N THR A 5 0.68 8.16 -12.66
CA THR A 5 0.64 6.87 -13.37
C THR A 5 2.02 6.49 -13.89
N GLY A 6 2.44 5.25 -13.66
CA GLY A 6 3.75 4.73 -14.07
C GLY A 6 4.93 5.16 -13.19
N GLN A 7 4.71 6.06 -12.22
CA GLN A 7 5.71 6.37 -11.21
C GLN A 7 5.78 5.26 -10.15
N PRO A 8 6.96 5.01 -9.55
CA PRO A 8 7.05 4.12 -8.40
C PRO A 8 6.12 4.57 -7.28
N ALA A 9 5.41 3.62 -6.68
CA ALA A 9 4.64 3.87 -5.47
C ALA A 9 5.58 4.27 -4.32
N ILE A 10 5.12 5.18 -3.46
CA ILE A 10 5.86 5.63 -2.28
C ILE A 10 6.09 4.42 -1.35
N PRO A 11 7.32 4.15 -0.88
CA PRO A 11 7.56 3.10 0.11
C PRO A 11 6.80 3.37 1.40
N PHE A 12 6.12 2.37 1.92
CA PHE A 12 5.44 2.44 3.22
C PHE A 12 5.42 1.07 3.89
N ALA A 13 5.20 1.07 5.21
CA ALA A 13 4.95 -0.12 6.00
C ALA A 13 3.67 0.06 6.81
N LEU A 14 2.87 -1.00 6.93
CA LEU A 14 1.62 -1.02 7.71
C LEU A 14 1.54 -2.31 8.51
N PHE A 15 0.99 -2.23 9.72
CA PHE A 15 0.61 -3.41 10.48
C PHE A 15 -0.76 -3.90 10.03
N ASP A 16 -0.91 -5.21 9.84
CA ASP A 16 -2.22 -5.83 9.63
C ASP A 16 -2.98 -6.03 10.96
N SER A 17 -4.19 -6.58 10.87
CA SER A 17 -5.03 -6.85 12.04
C SER A 17 -4.47 -7.90 13.01
N ASN A 18 -3.47 -8.69 12.59
CA ASN A 18 -2.76 -9.63 13.44
C ASN A 18 -1.47 -9.04 14.03
N GLY A 19 -1.17 -7.77 13.72
CA GLY A 19 0.05 -7.10 14.15
C GLY A 19 1.29 -7.49 13.35
N VAL A 20 1.13 -8.14 12.18
CA VAL A 20 2.26 -8.42 11.28
C VAL A 20 2.56 -7.15 10.49
N GLU A 21 3.83 -6.74 10.46
CA GLU A 21 4.28 -5.63 9.63
C GLU A 21 4.41 -6.10 8.17
N HIS A 22 3.81 -5.34 7.28
CA HIS A 22 3.89 -5.53 5.84
C HIS A 22 4.57 -4.31 5.22
N ARG A 23 5.67 -4.53 4.49
CA ARG A 23 6.35 -3.48 3.73
C ARG A 23 5.93 -3.59 2.27
N LEU A 24 5.76 -2.46 1.59
CA LEU A 24 5.36 -2.48 0.17
C LEU A 24 6.33 -3.30 -0.70
N GLU A 25 7.63 -3.26 -0.39
CA GLU A 25 8.67 -4.01 -1.10
C GLU A 25 8.56 -5.54 -0.97
N ASP A 26 7.88 -6.04 0.07
CA ASP A 26 7.72 -7.49 0.28
C ASP A 26 6.83 -8.13 -0.80
N TYR A 27 6.02 -7.33 -1.49
CA TYR A 27 5.10 -7.77 -2.55
C TYR A 27 5.69 -7.69 -3.97
N ARG A 28 6.99 -7.37 -4.11
CA ARG A 28 7.63 -7.27 -5.43
C ARG A 28 7.50 -8.58 -6.22
N GLY A 29 7.25 -8.45 -7.52
CA GLY A 29 7.06 -9.58 -8.43
C GLY A 29 5.60 -10.03 -8.57
N SER A 30 4.67 -9.41 -7.83
CA SER A 30 3.22 -9.64 -7.96
C SER A 30 2.47 -8.33 -8.24
N TRP A 31 1.29 -8.43 -8.83
CA TRP A 31 0.35 -7.31 -8.90
C TRP A 31 -0.32 -7.12 -7.54
N LEU A 32 -0.33 -5.88 -7.04
CA LEU A 32 -0.92 -5.53 -5.75
C LEU A 32 -1.98 -4.44 -5.94
N LEU A 33 -3.17 -4.65 -5.37
CA LEU A 33 -4.24 -3.66 -5.28
C LEU A 33 -4.38 -3.21 -3.81
N LEU A 34 -4.26 -1.91 -3.57
CA LEU A 34 -4.41 -1.30 -2.24
C LEU A 34 -5.64 -0.41 -2.20
N MET A 35 -6.49 -0.60 -1.19
CA MET A 35 -7.69 0.20 -0.96
C MET A 35 -7.57 0.90 0.39
N PHE A 36 -7.58 2.24 0.38
CA PHE A 36 -7.73 3.03 1.59
C PHE A 36 -9.21 3.33 1.80
N HIS A 37 -9.81 2.76 2.83
CA HIS A 37 -11.16 3.13 3.24
C HIS A 37 -11.12 4.01 4.50
N ARG A 38 -11.90 5.08 4.52
CA ARG A 38 -12.14 5.84 5.74
C ARG A 38 -13.33 5.21 6.44
N HIS A 39 -13.15 4.71 7.66
CA HIS A 39 -14.29 4.36 8.49
C HIS A 39 -14.96 5.67 8.94
N LEU A 40 -16.19 5.91 8.49
CA LEU A 40 -17.03 6.98 9.02
C LEU A 40 -17.75 6.36 10.23
N GLY A 41 -17.21 6.62 11.42
CA GLY A 41 -17.95 6.42 12.67
C GLY A 41 -19.02 7.47 12.84
#